data_AF-A0A8T3XCW6-F1
#
_entry.id   AF-A0A8T3XCW6-F1
#
_cell.length_a   1.000
_cell.length_b   1.000
_cell.length_c   1.000
_cell.angle_alpha   90.00
_cell.angle_beta   90.00
_cell.angle_gamma   90.00
#
_symmetry.space_group_name_H-M   'P 1'
#
loop_
_entity.id
_entity.type
_entity.pdbx_description
1 polymer ?
#
loop_
_entity_poly.entity_id
_entity_poly.type
_entity_poly.pdbx_seq_one_letter_code
_entity_poly.pdbx_strand_id
1 'polypeptide(L)'
;MQDIQSAKESQNIFKNIELTGEKFKQEFQELAVKAQMAMNSQMNTSKFEASYALSVGKKQRVQTIAEVKEIRNELWQESLKKANGNLNDASEIYEKLCAFP
;
A
#
# COMPACT_ATOMS: atom_id res chain seq x y z
N MET A 1 -31.91 18.37 -42.44
CA MET A 1 -30.97 17.25 -42.13
C MET A 1 -29.83 17.67 -41.21
N GLN A 2 -29.26 18.88 -41.36
CA GLN A 2 -28.19 19.39 -40.48
C GLN A 2 -28.59 19.50 -38.99
N ASP A 3 -29.82 19.91 -38.67
CA ASP A 3 -30.26 20.11 -37.27
C ASP A 3 -30.41 18.81 -36.46
N ILE A 4 -30.75 17.69 -37.13
CA ILE A 4 -30.88 16.38 -36.46
C ILE A 4 -29.49 15.82 -36.12
N GLN A 5 -28.48 16.15 -36.94
CA GLN A 5 -27.11 15.69 -36.77
C GLN A 5 -26.41 16.46 -35.64
N SER A 6 -26.63 17.79 -35.55
CA SER A 6 -26.09 18.61 -34.45
C SER A 6 -26.72 18.27 -33.09
N ALA A 7 -28.01 17.89 -33.06
CA ALA A 7 -28.69 17.45 -31.84
C ALA A 7 -28.13 16.12 -31.31
N LYS A 8 -27.83 15.16 -32.20
CA LYS A 8 -27.21 13.87 -31.82
C LYS A 8 -25.77 14.05 -31.32
N GLU A 9 -25.00 14.93 -31.96
CA GLU A 9 -23.64 15.27 -31.51
C GLU A 9 -23.65 15.91 -30.12
N SER A 10 -24.58 16.83 -29.87
CA SER A 10 -24.74 17.46 -28.56
C SER A 10 -25.10 16.43 -27.47
N GLN A 11 -26.02 15.51 -27.75
CA GLN A 11 -26.37 14.42 -26.81
C GLN A 11 -25.18 13.49 -26.50
N ASN A 12 -24.37 13.17 -27.51
CA ASN A 12 -23.17 12.36 -27.32
C ASN A 12 -22.11 13.09 -26.46
N ILE A 13 -21.98 14.41 -26.60
CA ILE A 13 -21.09 15.22 -25.77
C ILE A 13 -21.54 15.18 -24.31
N PHE A 14 -22.83 15.40 -24.02
CA PHE A 14 -23.34 15.34 -22.64
C PHE A 14 -23.14 13.97 -22.01
N LYS A 15 -23.43 12.89 -22.75
CA LYS A 15 -23.21 11.52 -22.28
C LYS A 15 -21.74 11.23 -21.98
N ASN A 16 -20.82 11.73 -22.81
CA ASN A 16 -19.39 11.58 -22.57
C ASN A 16 -18.90 12.39 -21.36
N ILE A 17 -19.45 13.59 -21.13
CA ILE A 17 -19.17 14.40 -19.94
C ILE A 17 -19.66 13.67 -18.68
N GLU A 18 -20.88 13.15 -18.70
CA GLU A 18 -21.43 12.37 -17.57
C GLU A 18 -20.57 11.15 -17.26
N LEU A 19 -20.22 10.34 -18.26
CA LEU A 19 -19.35 9.18 -18.10
C LEU A 19 -17.96 9.56 -17.56
N THR A 20 -17.40 10.69 -18.00
CA THR A 20 -16.11 11.19 -17.51
C THR A 20 -16.22 11.66 -16.06
N GLY A 21 -17.32 12.34 -15.71
CA GLY A 21 -17.62 12.77 -14.35
C GLY A 21 -17.80 11.60 -13.38
N GLU A 22 -18.49 10.54 -13.81
CA GLU A 22 -18.66 9.31 -13.02
C GLU A 22 -17.32 8.59 -12.78
N LYS A 23 -16.49 8.46 -13.83
CA LYS A 23 -15.13 7.89 -13.70
C LYS A 23 -14.27 8.70 -12.73
N PHE A 24 -14.26 10.02 -12.87
CA PHE A 24 -13.51 10.90 -11.96
C PHE A 24 -14.00 10.76 -10.51
N LYS A 25 -15.31 10.68 -10.29
CA LYS A 25 -15.88 10.46 -8.96
C LYS A 25 -15.42 9.13 -8.35
N GLN A 26 -15.39 8.05 -9.14
CA GLN A 26 -14.90 6.75 -8.69
C GLN A 26 -13.41 6.80 -8.35
N GLU A 27 -12.57 7.34 -9.24
CA GLU A 27 -11.13 7.48 -9.00
C GLU A 27 -10.84 8.33 -7.76
N PHE A 28 -11.60 9.42 -7.56
CA PHE A 28 -11.47 10.26 -6.37
C PHE A 28 -11.86 9.52 -5.09
N GLN A 29 -12.93 8.73 -5.12
CA GLN A 29 -13.33 7.90 -3.98
C GLN A 29 -12.27 6.86 -3.64
N GLU A 30 -11.72 6.17 -4.65
CA GLU A 30 -10.62 5.22 -4.45
C GLU A 30 -9.38 5.89 -3.85
N LEU A 31 -9.02 7.07 -4.36
CA LEU A 31 -7.90 7.84 -3.83
C LEU A 31 -8.14 8.26 -2.37
N ALA A 32 -9.35 8.73 -2.05
CA ALA A 32 -9.71 9.11 -0.68
C ALA A 32 -9.63 7.90 0.27
N VAL A 33 -10.10 6.73 -0.15
CA VAL A 33 -9.98 5.49 0.64
C VAL A 33 -8.52 5.10 0.84
N LYS A 34 -7.70 5.10 -0.23
CA LYS A 34 -6.25 4.81 -0.14
C LYS A 34 -5.53 5.78 0.80
N ALA A 35 -5.84 7.07 0.70
CA ALA A 35 -5.28 8.10 1.57
C ALA A 35 -5.68 7.86 3.04
N GLN A 36 -6.96 7.56 3.30
CA GLN A 36 -7.44 7.25 4.65
C GLN A 36 -6.78 6.00 5.24
N MET A 37 -6.61 4.95 4.45
CA MET A 37 -5.90 3.73 4.87
C MET A 37 -4.44 4.01 5.21
N ALA A 38 -3.74 4.79 4.38
CA ALA A 38 -2.36 5.19 4.63
C ALA A 38 -2.24 6.03 5.91
N MET A 39 -3.15 7.00 6.13
CA MET A 39 -3.18 7.79 7.37
C MET A 39 -3.42 6.93 8.61
N ASN A 40 -4.38 6.00 8.55
CA ASN A 40 -4.68 5.09 9.65
C ASN A 40 -3.49 4.18 9.97
N SER A 41 -2.83 3.64 8.93
CA SER A 41 -1.62 2.83 9.07
C SER A 41 -0.50 3.63 9.75
N GLN A 42 -0.22 4.84 9.28
CA GLN A 42 0.79 5.71 9.87
C GLN A 42 0.48 6.04 11.34
N MET A 43 -0.78 6.37 11.64
CA MET A 43 -1.19 6.67 13.01
C MET A 43 -1.02 5.45 13.93
N ASN A 44 -1.35 4.25 13.47
CA ASN A 44 -1.18 3.03 14.24
C ASN A 44 0.31 2.71 14.49
N THR A 45 1.16 2.89 13.47
CA THR A 45 2.61 2.77 13.62
C THR A 45 3.14 3.73 14.68
N SER A 46 2.76 5.02 14.61
CA SER A 46 3.19 6.00 15.61
C SER A 46 2.68 5.68 17.02
N LYS A 47 1.45 5.18 17.16
CA LYS A 47 0.91 4.72 18.46
C LYS A 47 1.71 3.54 19.01
N PHE A 48 2.06 2.58 18.16
CA PHE A 48 2.92 1.45 18.54
C PHE A 48 4.30 1.93 18.98
N GLU A 49 4.96 2.77 18.18
CA GLU A 49 6.29 3.30 18.51
C GLU A 49 6.30 4.05 19.84
N ALA A 50 5.29 4.88 20.09
CA ALA A 50 5.13 5.59 21.35
C ALA A 50 4.92 4.61 22.52
N SER A 51 4.01 3.64 22.37
CA SER A 51 3.73 2.64 23.40
C SER A 51 4.97 1.80 23.72
N TYR A 52 5.71 1.40 22.69
CA TYR A 52 6.96 0.65 22.82
C TYR A 52 8.05 1.48 23.49
N ALA A 53 8.19 2.75 23.12
CA ALA A 53 9.17 3.66 23.71
C ALA A 53 8.92 3.96 25.20
N LEU A 54 7.65 4.01 25.60
CA LEU A 54 7.23 4.20 26.99
C LEU A 54 7.37 2.92 27.83
N SER A 55 7.14 1.75 27.22
CA SER A 55 7.13 0.47 27.94
C SER A 55 8.53 -0.18 28.00
N VAL A 56 9.42 0.13 27.06
CA VAL A 56 10.70 -0.55 26.91
C VAL A 56 11.87 0.43 27.02
N GLY A 57 12.79 0.11 27.94
CA GLY A 57 13.99 0.91 28.19
C GLY A 57 14.87 1.07 26.96
N LYS A 58 15.52 2.23 26.82
CA LYS A 58 16.34 2.58 25.64
C LYS A 58 17.37 1.51 25.26
N LYS A 59 18.07 0.91 26.25
CA LYS A 59 19.09 -0.12 26.01
C LYS A 59 18.50 -1.35 25.33
N GLN A 60 17.38 -1.85 25.84
CA GLN A 60 16.68 -3.01 25.27
C GLN A 60 16.15 -2.70 23.87
N ARG A 61 15.60 -1.50 23.64
CA ARG A 61 15.16 -1.08 22.30
C ARG A 61 16.28 -1.09 21.27
N VAL A 62 17.46 -0.57 21.62
CA VAL A 62 18.64 -0.57 20.73
C VAL A 62 19.08 -1.99 20.42
N GLN A 63 19.13 -2.86 21.43
CA GLN A 63 19.46 -4.27 21.25
C GLN A 63 18.46 -4.96 20.31
N THR A 64 17.16 -4.81 20.57
CA THR A 64 16.10 -5.40 19.73
C THR A 64 16.16 -4.91 18.29
N ILE A 65 16.46 -3.62 18.04
CA ILE A 65 16.63 -3.11 16.68
C ILE A 65 17.80 -3.79 15.96
N ALA A 66 18.91 -4.03 16.67
CA ALA A 66 20.07 -4.72 16.10
C ALA A 66 19.73 -6.18 15.77
N GLU A 67 19.12 -6.90 16.70
CA GLU A 67 18.71 -8.31 16.53
C GLU A 67 17.70 -8.46 15.39
N VAL A 68 16.67 -7.61 15.35
CA VAL A 68 15.67 -7.63 14.26
C VAL A 68 16.32 -7.35 12.92
N LYS A 69 17.29 -6.44 12.85
CA LYS A 69 18.01 -6.14 11.60
C LYS A 69 18.80 -7.35 11.11
N GLU A 70 19.47 -8.05 12.01
CA GLU A 70 20.22 -9.26 11.71
C GLU A 70 19.30 -10.37 11.19
N ILE A 71 18.25 -10.69 11.96
CA ILE A 71 17.27 -11.73 11.59
C ILE A 71 16.60 -11.41 10.25
N ARG A 72 16.18 -10.15 10.01
CA ARG A 72 15.58 -9.76 8.73
C ARG A 72 16.54 -9.97 7.55
N ASN A 73 17.81 -9.64 7.74
CA ASN A 73 18.81 -9.87 6.70
C ASN A 73 19.01 -11.37 6.45
N GLU A 74 19.10 -12.18 7.49
CA GLU A 74 19.23 -13.65 7.36
C GLU A 74 18.04 -14.26 6.62
N LEU A 75 16.82 -13.93 7.03
CA LEU A 75 15.59 -14.41 6.39
C LEU A 75 15.52 -13.97 4.92
N TRP A 76 15.98 -12.75 4.61
CA TRP A 76 16.02 -12.27 3.22
C TRP A 76 17.03 -13.05 2.38
N GLN A 77 18.24 -13.28 2.89
CA GLN A 77 19.24 -14.09 2.20
C GLN A 77 18.77 -15.54 2.01
N GLU A 78 18.11 -16.12 3.00
CA GLU A 78 17.51 -17.45 2.89
C GLU A 78 16.42 -17.49 1.80
N SER A 79 15.58 -16.45 1.75
CA SER A 79 14.52 -16.33 0.76
C SER A 79 15.09 -16.21 -0.66
N LEU A 80 16.12 -15.38 -0.86
CA LEU A 80 16.85 -15.29 -2.13
C LEU A 80 17.47 -16.62 -2.54
N LYS A 81 18.05 -17.37 -1.59
CA LYS A 81 18.63 -18.69 -1.85
C LYS A 81 17.55 -19.68 -2.29
N LYS A 82 16.41 -19.74 -1.59
CA LYS A 82 15.29 -20.63 -1.92
C LYS A 82 14.65 -20.29 -3.27
N ALA A 83 14.62 -19.00 -3.62
CA ALA A 83 14.10 -18.50 -4.88
C ALA A 83 15.11 -18.54 -6.04
N ASN A 84 16.32 -19.09 -5.83
CA ASN A 84 17.42 -19.04 -6.82
C ASN A 84 17.68 -17.61 -7.37
N GLY A 85 17.58 -16.60 -6.52
CA GLY A 85 17.78 -15.20 -6.87
C GLY A 85 16.59 -14.51 -7.55
N ASN A 86 15.46 -15.20 -7.78
CA ASN A 86 14.24 -14.55 -8.26
C ASN A 86 13.66 -13.66 -7.15
N LEU A 87 13.61 -12.35 -7.40
CA LEU A 87 13.17 -11.37 -6.41
C LEU A 87 11.68 -11.50 -6.04
N ASN A 88 10.82 -11.87 -6.98
CA ASN A 88 9.38 -11.99 -6.71
C ASN A 88 9.13 -13.21 -5.82
N ASP A 89 9.68 -14.36 -6.17
CA ASP A 89 9.56 -15.58 -5.39
C ASP A 89 10.22 -15.42 -4.00
N ALA A 90 11.36 -14.72 -3.93
CA ALA A 90 12.02 -14.39 -2.67
C ALA A 90 11.15 -13.51 -1.77
N SER A 91 10.44 -12.52 -2.33
CA SER A 91 9.52 -11.68 -1.56
C SER A 91 8.39 -12.50 -0.93
N GLU A 92 7.77 -13.39 -1.69
CA GLU A 92 6.69 -14.25 -1.18
C GLU A 92 7.18 -15.22 -0.09
N ILE A 93 8.38 -15.79 -0.26
CA ILE A 93 8.99 -16.68 0.73
C ILE A 93 9.32 -15.89 2.01
N TYR A 94 9.89 -14.69 1.85
CA TYR A 94 10.24 -13.82 2.97
C TYR A 94 9.01 -13.41 3.77
N GLU A 95 7.93 -13.01 3.11
CA GLU A 95 6.67 -12.66 3.76
C GLU A 95 6.12 -13.82 4.59
N LYS A 96 6.19 -15.05 4.08
CA LYS A 96 5.77 -16.26 4.81
C LYS A 96 6.67 -16.55 6.01
N LEU A 97 7.98 -16.34 5.90
CA LEU A 97 8.93 -16.56 7.01
C LEU A 97 8.82 -15.48 8.09
N CYS A 98 8.46 -14.25 7.73
CA CYS A 98 8.23 -13.15 8.67
C CYS A 98 6.80 -13.11 9.21
N ALA A 99 5.90 -13.96 8.73
CA ALA A 99 4.56 -14.08 9.28
C ALA A 99 4.65 -14.57 10.73
N PHE A 100 4.17 -13.74 11.66
CA PHE A 100 4.02 -14.15 13.06
C PHE A 100 2.87 -15.19 13.12
N PRO A 101 3.04 -16.32 13.81
CA PRO A 101 1.97 -17.30 14.00
C PRO A 101 0.78 -16.75 14.81
#